data_AF-A0A151TSU1-F1
#
_entry.id   AF-A0A151TSU1-F1
#
_cell.length_a   1.000
_cell.length_b   1.000
_cell.length_c   1.000
_cell.angle_alpha   90.00
_cell.angle_beta   90.00
_cell.angle_gamma   90.00
#
_symmetry.space_group_name_H-M   'P 1'
#
loop_
_entity.id
_entity.type
_entity.pdbx_description
1 polymer ?
#
loop_
_entity_poly.entity_id
_entity_poly.type
_entity_poly.pdbx_seq_one_letter_code
_entity_poly.pdbx_strand_id
1 'polypeptide(L)'
;MKTRYALPLLAFTFVFVASFLVVARSSLLHQLSSTMPHSINTHHLFSLFLRQPKPLSLDNAVAPRKLCGYTREAKKAALQKLEDVLLEPPRAASGKSSRYMKRTKYLPDLMGDSLESYPRRVFIDVGLPEKKGTDWFAKNYPTRGNTFEIYNIETVAVEMEIGMSDWVRKNVKEEEFVVMKAEAEVVEEMVKTDSIGLVDELFLECKPKRNGDTSRRAYWECLALYGKLRDEGVAVHQWWG
;
A
#
# COMPACT_ATOMS: atom_id res chain seq x y z
N MET A 1 -13.66 -46.37 -46.74
CA MET A 1 -13.88 -45.01 -47.28
C MET A 1 -12.70 -44.13 -46.89
N LYS A 2 -11.89 -43.73 -47.87
CA LYS A 2 -10.79 -42.77 -47.75
C LYS A 2 -11.24 -41.51 -48.49
N THR A 3 -11.08 -40.34 -47.88
CA THR A 3 -11.10 -39.08 -48.62
C THR A 3 -10.02 -38.17 -48.06
N ARG A 4 -9.04 -37.88 -48.93
CA ARG A 4 -7.94 -36.94 -48.79
C ARG A 4 -8.31 -35.67 -49.55
N TYR A 5 -7.98 -34.49 -49.04
CA TYR A 5 -7.75 -33.26 -49.81
C TYR A 5 -6.70 -32.46 -49.02
N ALA A 6 -5.41 -32.44 -49.37
CA ALA A 6 -4.74 -31.74 -50.48
C ALA A 6 -4.67 -30.20 -50.28
N LEU A 7 -3.48 -29.73 -49.85
CA LEU A 7 -3.03 -28.34 -49.90
C LEU A 7 -2.86 -27.85 -51.35
N PRO A 8 -2.78 -26.51 -51.53
CA PRO A 8 -1.76 -25.95 -52.42
C PRO A 8 -0.88 -24.90 -51.72
N LEU A 9 0.42 -24.99 -52.04
CA LEU A 9 1.51 -24.05 -51.81
C LEU A 9 1.64 -23.13 -53.04
N LEU A 10 1.70 -21.80 -52.85
CA LEU A 10 2.43 -20.80 -53.67
C LEU A 10 2.66 -19.59 -52.74
N ALA A 11 3.86 -19.38 -52.17
CA ALA A 11 5.02 -18.66 -52.73
C ALA A 11 4.69 -17.24 -53.22
N PHE A 12 5.19 -16.19 -52.55
CA PHE A 12 5.97 -15.10 -53.16
C PHE A 12 6.53 -14.15 -52.08
N THR A 13 7.84 -13.92 -52.18
CA THR A 13 8.74 -13.05 -51.41
C THR A 13 8.62 -11.56 -51.83
N PHE A 14 9.30 -10.66 -51.08
CA PHE A 14 9.48 -9.19 -51.25
C PHE A 14 8.38 -8.34 -50.57
N VAL A 15 8.62 -7.31 -49.73
CA VAL A 15 9.62 -6.24 -49.73
C VAL A 15 9.81 -5.68 -48.29
N PHE A 16 11.06 -5.47 -47.89
CA PHE A 16 11.49 -4.61 -46.77
C PHE A 16 11.42 -3.12 -47.16
N VAL A 17 11.23 -2.24 -46.18
CA VAL A 17 11.46 -0.76 -46.22
C VAL A 17 10.27 0.11 -46.68
N ALA A 18 9.72 0.90 -45.75
CA ALA A 18 9.61 2.36 -45.88
C ALA A 18 8.94 2.98 -44.63
N SER A 19 9.76 3.46 -43.70
CA SER A 19 9.42 4.63 -42.90
C SER A 19 9.82 5.90 -43.67
N PHE A 20 9.13 7.00 -43.38
CA PHE A 20 9.36 8.40 -43.75
C PHE A 20 8.49 9.00 -44.86
N LEU A 21 7.91 10.16 -44.48
CA LEU A 21 7.27 11.24 -45.26
C LEU A 21 5.77 11.14 -45.56
N VAL A 22 4.94 11.54 -44.58
CA VAL A 22 3.79 12.43 -44.85
C VAL A 22 3.64 13.44 -43.70
N VAL A 23 3.97 14.70 -43.97
CA VAL A 23 3.57 15.87 -43.18
C VAL A 23 2.60 16.69 -44.04
N ALA A 24 1.60 17.25 -43.36
CA ALA A 24 0.71 18.34 -43.74
C ALA A 24 -0.63 17.97 -44.42
N ARG A 25 -1.73 18.10 -43.67
CA ARG A 25 -2.54 19.35 -43.56
C ARG A 25 -3.86 19.04 -42.84
N SER A 26 -3.97 19.46 -41.58
CA SER A 26 -5.22 19.47 -40.81
C SER A 26 -5.96 20.79 -41.07
N SER A 27 -7.18 20.70 -41.59
CA SER A 27 -8.07 21.80 -41.96
C SER A 27 -8.81 22.38 -40.74
N LEU A 28 -8.07 23.00 -39.81
CA LEU A 28 -8.68 23.75 -38.70
C LEU A 28 -8.02 25.10 -38.45
N LEU A 29 -7.87 25.89 -39.51
CA LEU A 29 -7.70 27.35 -39.43
C LEU A 29 -8.41 28.00 -40.61
N HIS A 30 -9.73 28.16 -40.48
CA HIS A 30 -10.50 29.05 -41.37
C HIS A 30 -11.59 29.79 -40.58
N GLN A 31 -11.23 30.35 -39.43
CA GLN A 31 -11.99 31.43 -38.80
C GLN A 31 -11.08 32.30 -37.94
N LEU A 32 -10.15 33.04 -38.55
CA LEU A 32 -9.63 34.30 -37.99
C LEU A 32 -9.15 35.17 -39.16
N SER A 33 -10.10 35.76 -39.88
CA SER A 33 -9.86 36.84 -40.84
C SER A 33 -10.83 37.96 -40.54
N SER A 34 -10.43 38.88 -39.65
CA SER A 34 -10.88 40.28 -39.68
C SER A 34 -10.10 41.05 -38.60
N THR A 35 -9.64 42.25 -38.98
CA THR A 35 -8.96 43.29 -38.17
C THR A 35 -7.46 43.10 -37.93
N MET A 36 -6.66 43.63 -38.87
CA MET A 36 -5.33 44.19 -38.57
C MET A 36 -5.53 45.61 -38.02
N PRO A 37 -4.89 45.96 -36.90
CA PRO A 37 -4.28 47.27 -36.74
C PRO A 37 -2.75 47.15 -36.74
N HIS A 38 -2.14 48.21 -37.23
CA HIS A 38 -0.75 48.33 -37.60
C HIS A 38 0.24 48.23 -36.42
N SER A 39 1.41 47.67 -36.73
CA SER A 39 2.69 47.79 -36.02
C SER A 39 2.79 47.09 -34.65
N ILE A 40 3.37 45.87 -34.64
CA ILE A 40 3.96 45.30 -33.44
C ILE A 40 5.38 44.81 -33.78
N ASN A 41 6.33 45.33 -33.01
CA ASN A 41 7.77 45.23 -33.19
C ASN A 41 8.28 43.77 -33.05
N THR A 42 8.92 43.26 -34.10
CA THR A 42 9.40 41.87 -34.22
C THR A 42 10.46 41.46 -33.20
N HIS A 43 11.05 42.42 -32.46
CA HIS A 43 11.97 42.13 -31.36
C HIS A 43 11.29 41.63 -30.07
N HIS A 44 10.00 41.90 -29.86
CA HIS A 44 9.29 41.48 -28.64
C HIS A 44 8.79 40.02 -28.72
N LEU A 45 8.54 39.51 -29.93
CA LEU A 45 8.17 38.11 -30.15
C LEU A 45 9.37 37.17 -30.03
N PHE A 46 10.58 37.64 -30.35
CA PHE A 46 11.79 36.85 -30.21
C PHE A 46 12.22 36.64 -28.75
N SER A 47 11.92 37.60 -27.85
CA SER A 47 12.20 37.47 -26.41
C SER A 47 11.21 36.55 -25.68
N LEU A 48 9.98 36.41 -26.17
CA LEU A 48 9.03 35.41 -25.69
C LEU A 48 9.40 33.99 -26.15
N PHE A 49 10.00 33.84 -27.33
CA PHE A 49 10.36 32.54 -27.91
C PHE A 49 11.70 31.97 -27.38
N LEU A 50 12.56 32.80 -26.80
CA LEU A 50 13.85 32.39 -26.19
C LEU A 50 13.83 32.30 -24.66
N ARG A 51 12.66 32.36 -24.01
CA ARG A 51 12.55 31.87 -22.63
C ARG A 51 12.68 30.36 -22.66
N GLN A 52 13.90 29.86 -22.52
CA GLN A 52 14.08 28.48 -22.10
C GLN A 52 13.26 28.27 -20.83
N PRO A 53 12.49 27.18 -20.73
CA PRO A 53 11.91 26.82 -19.45
C PRO A 53 13.08 26.70 -18.47
N LYS A 54 13.06 27.51 -17.40
CA LYS A 54 13.93 27.25 -16.24
C LYS A 54 13.75 25.77 -15.91
N PRO A 55 14.83 24.98 -15.80
CA PRO A 55 14.68 23.63 -15.29
C PRO A 55 13.96 23.77 -13.95
N LEU A 56 12.78 23.17 -13.86
CA LEU A 56 12.06 23.11 -12.60
C LEU A 56 12.99 22.37 -11.64
N SER A 57 13.50 23.10 -10.66
CA SER A 57 14.30 22.54 -9.59
C SER A 57 13.51 21.39 -8.98
N LEU A 58 14.25 20.31 -8.74
CA LEU A 58 13.92 19.19 -7.87
C LEU A 58 13.19 19.66 -6.60
N ASP A 59 12.42 18.74 -6.01
CA ASP A 59 11.89 18.76 -4.63
C ASP A 59 10.37 18.92 -4.55
N ASN A 60 9.65 17.89 -4.99
CA ASN A 60 8.49 17.33 -4.29
C ASN A 60 8.22 15.90 -4.78
N ALA A 61 9.29 15.13 -5.03
CA ALA A 61 9.15 13.70 -4.85
C ALA A 61 8.91 13.54 -3.35
N VAL A 62 7.66 13.22 -2.96
CA VAL A 62 7.36 12.70 -1.63
C VAL A 62 8.46 11.70 -1.34
N ALA A 63 9.32 12.01 -0.36
CA ALA A 63 10.42 11.14 -0.02
C ALA A 63 9.78 9.78 0.22
N PRO A 64 10.15 8.74 -0.56
CA PRO A 64 9.53 7.44 -0.38
C PRO A 64 9.78 7.03 1.07
N ARG A 65 8.75 6.46 1.72
CA ARG A 65 8.72 6.10 3.16
C ARG A 65 10.10 5.73 3.71
N LYS A 66 10.41 5.95 4.98
CA LYS A 66 11.75 5.58 5.49
C LYS A 66 12.04 4.07 5.44
N LEU A 67 10.99 3.25 5.33
CA LEU A 67 11.06 1.82 4.95
C LEU A 67 11.43 1.55 3.47
N CYS A 68 11.41 2.58 2.62
CA CYS A 68 12.02 2.68 1.29
C CYS A 68 13.52 3.04 1.31
N GLY A 69 14.14 3.20 2.49
CA GLY A 69 15.60 3.08 2.61
C GLY A 69 16.08 1.64 2.34
N TYR A 70 15.19 0.67 2.56
CA TYR A 70 15.36 -0.71 2.13
C TYR A 70 14.79 -0.88 0.71
N THR A 71 15.50 -1.61 -0.12
CA THR A 71 14.99 -1.98 -1.44
C THR A 71 13.70 -2.79 -1.28
N ARG A 72 12.76 -2.66 -2.22
CA ARG A 72 11.48 -3.41 -2.23
C ARG A 72 11.73 -4.92 -2.07
N GLU A 73 12.88 -5.37 -2.55
CA GLU A 73 13.41 -6.72 -2.48
C GLU A 73 13.79 -7.13 -1.05
N ALA A 74 14.46 -6.26 -0.28
CA ALA A 74 14.83 -6.53 1.11
C ALA A 74 13.58 -6.64 2.00
N LYS A 75 12.59 -5.75 1.80
CA LYS A 75 11.30 -5.84 2.50
C LYS A 75 10.59 -7.15 2.14
N LYS A 76 10.49 -7.48 0.85
CA LYS A 76 9.88 -8.75 0.40
C LYS A 76 10.59 -9.97 0.97
N ALA A 77 11.92 -9.96 1.05
CA ALA A 77 12.71 -11.04 1.65
C ALA A 77 12.49 -11.16 3.16
N ALA A 78 12.29 -10.05 3.87
CA ALA A 78 11.90 -10.07 5.28
C ALA A 78 10.51 -10.66 5.47
N LEU A 79 9.52 -10.25 4.67
CA LEU A 79 8.15 -10.75 4.74
C LEU A 79 8.04 -12.27 4.48
N GLN A 80 8.92 -12.83 3.66
CA GLN A 80 9.02 -14.28 3.45
C GLN A 80 9.50 -15.06 4.68
N LYS A 81 10.17 -14.40 5.63
CA LYS A 81 10.68 -15.02 6.86
C LYS A 81 9.69 -14.96 8.02
N LEU A 82 8.56 -14.26 7.87
CA LEU A 82 7.49 -14.20 8.87
C LEU A 82 6.97 -15.60 9.22
N GLU A 83 6.30 -15.73 10.36
CA GLU A 83 5.67 -16.99 10.76
C GLU A 83 4.58 -17.43 9.78
N ASP A 84 4.36 -18.75 9.71
CA ASP A 84 3.29 -19.33 8.90
C ASP A 84 1.92 -18.98 9.47
N VAL A 85 0.96 -18.69 8.61
CA VAL A 85 -0.42 -18.41 9.02
C VAL A 85 -1.06 -19.67 9.63
N LEU A 86 -1.83 -19.53 10.71
CA LEU A 86 -2.72 -20.61 11.15
C LEU A 86 -3.86 -20.73 10.15
N LEU A 87 -4.08 -21.94 9.60
CA LEU A 87 -5.17 -22.21 8.66
C LEU A 87 -6.51 -22.45 9.35
N GLU A 88 -6.50 -22.58 10.67
CA GLU A 88 -7.70 -22.73 11.49
C GLU A 88 -7.59 -21.85 12.74
N PRO A 89 -8.73 -21.32 13.24
CA PRO A 89 -8.75 -20.62 14.51
C PRO A 89 -8.27 -21.54 15.65
N PRO A 90 -7.30 -21.12 16.48
CA PRO A 90 -6.84 -21.90 17.61
C PRO A 90 -7.96 -22.05 18.63
N ARG A 91 -8.20 -23.29 19.05
CA ARG A 91 -9.11 -23.56 20.17
C ARG A 91 -8.49 -23.05 21.46
N ALA A 92 -9.27 -22.38 22.32
CA ALA A 92 -8.79 -21.78 23.56
C ALA A 92 -7.99 -22.76 24.45
N ALA A 93 -8.45 -24.01 24.59
CA ALA A 93 -7.80 -25.03 25.42
C ALA A 93 -6.50 -25.63 24.82
N SER A 94 -6.15 -25.30 23.57
CA SER A 94 -5.04 -25.97 22.87
C SER A 94 -3.66 -25.34 23.13
N GLY A 95 -3.61 -24.14 23.72
CA GLY A 95 -2.38 -23.34 23.85
C GLY A 95 -1.74 -22.94 22.52
N LYS A 96 -2.38 -23.24 21.36
CA LYS A 96 -1.87 -22.91 20.03
C LYS A 96 -1.70 -21.40 19.82
N SER A 97 -2.62 -20.59 20.34
CA SER A 97 -2.52 -19.12 20.30
C SER A 97 -1.27 -18.62 21.01
N SER A 98 -1.04 -19.04 22.27
CA SER A 98 0.15 -18.67 23.04
C SER A 98 1.45 -19.11 22.35
N ARG A 99 1.48 -20.34 21.82
CA ARG A 99 2.64 -20.87 21.08
C ARG A 99 2.89 -20.09 19.80
N TYR A 100 1.83 -19.66 19.11
CA TYR A 100 1.93 -18.86 17.90
C TYR A 100 2.54 -17.48 18.21
N MET A 101 1.99 -16.77 19.20
CA MET A 101 2.49 -15.45 19.61
C MET A 101 3.96 -15.48 20.05
N LYS A 102 4.41 -16.57 20.69
CA LYS A 102 5.84 -16.74 21.06
C LYS A 102 6.79 -16.95 19.87
N ARG A 103 6.26 -17.30 18.70
CA ARG A 103 7.03 -17.53 17.47
C ARG A 103 6.91 -16.38 16.49
N THR A 104 6.10 -15.38 16.79
CA THR A 104 5.96 -14.16 15.99
C THR A 104 7.32 -13.54 15.77
N LYS A 105 7.64 -13.26 14.50
CA LYS A 105 8.93 -12.67 14.13
C LYS A 105 8.70 -11.23 13.74
N TYR A 106 9.12 -10.31 14.61
CA TYR A 106 8.85 -8.90 14.42
C TYR A 106 9.65 -8.30 13.27
N LEU A 107 9.06 -7.35 12.57
CA LEU A 107 9.68 -6.69 11.42
C LEU A 107 11.05 -6.05 11.75
N PRO A 108 11.24 -5.33 12.87
CA PRO A 108 12.54 -4.77 13.24
C PRO A 108 13.62 -5.85 13.41
N ASP A 109 13.26 -7.03 13.93
CA ASP A 109 14.18 -8.14 14.12
C ASP A 109 14.56 -8.81 12.80
N LEU A 110 13.60 -8.96 11.88
CA LEU A 110 13.82 -9.53 10.55
C LEU A 110 14.70 -8.65 9.66
N MET A 111 14.61 -7.32 9.85
CA MET A 111 15.35 -6.33 9.07
C MET A 111 16.65 -5.88 9.75
N GLY A 112 16.84 -6.18 11.03
CA GLY A 112 17.95 -5.64 11.82
C GLY A 112 17.85 -4.12 12.02
N ASP A 113 16.64 -3.57 11.98
CA ASP A 113 16.39 -2.14 12.09
C ASP A 113 16.48 -1.69 13.57
N SER A 114 17.24 -0.63 13.85
CA SER A 114 17.36 -0.07 15.21
C SER A 114 16.13 0.75 15.60
N LEU A 115 15.28 1.12 14.64
CA LEU A 115 14.18 2.06 14.74
C LEU A 115 14.57 3.51 15.03
N GLU A 116 15.85 3.81 15.29
CA GLU A 116 16.31 5.17 15.65
C GLU A 116 16.21 6.14 14.47
N SER A 117 16.32 5.64 13.25
CA SER A 117 16.28 6.49 12.06
C SER A 117 14.92 7.16 11.87
N TYR A 118 13.82 6.59 12.37
CA TYR A 118 12.50 7.18 12.17
C TYR A 118 12.33 8.43 13.05
N PRO A 119 11.78 9.54 12.53
CA PRO A 119 11.52 10.73 13.34
C PRO A 119 10.49 10.44 14.44
N ARG A 120 9.55 9.53 14.16
CA ARG A 120 8.50 9.10 15.09
C ARG A 120 8.18 7.63 14.91
N ARG A 121 7.81 6.99 16.01
CA ARG A 121 7.36 5.60 16.09
C ARG A 121 5.99 5.60 16.76
N VAL A 122 5.02 4.97 16.13
CA VAL A 122 3.62 5.04 16.54
C VAL A 122 3.08 3.63 16.73
N PHE A 123 2.39 3.41 17.85
CA PHE A 123 1.56 2.23 18.06
C PHE A 123 0.09 2.65 18.10
N ILE A 124 -0.74 2.01 17.28
CA ILE A 124 -2.17 2.28 17.17
C ILE A 124 -2.94 1.01 17.56
N ASP A 125 -3.69 1.05 18.66
CA ASP A 125 -4.61 -0.02 19.08
C ASP A 125 -6.04 0.39 18.72
N VAL A 126 -6.63 -0.29 17.74
CA VAL A 126 -7.97 -0.02 17.24
C VAL A 126 -8.88 -1.19 17.60
N GLY A 127 -9.92 -0.92 18.38
CA GLY A 127 -10.91 -1.93 18.76
C GLY A 127 -11.76 -1.50 19.94
N LEU A 128 -12.45 -2.47 20.54
CA LEU A 128 -13.17 -2.24 21.79
C LEU A 128 -12.20 -1.86 22.92
N PRO A 129 -12.65 -1.13 23.96
CA PRO A 129 -11.85 -0.76 25.13
C PRO A 129 -11.47 -1.99 25.96
N GLU A 130 -10.57 -2.81 25.43
CA GLU A 130 -9.87 -3.87 26.13
C GLU A 130 -8.42 -3.43 26.23
N LYS A 131 -7.91 -3.24 27.45
CA LYS A 131 -6.51 -2.84 27.71
C LYS A 131 -5.45 -3.83 27.20
N LYS A 132 -5.86 -4.91 26.52
CA LYS A 132 -4.98 -6.02 26.15
C LYS A 132 -3.91 -5.62 25.13
N GLY A 133 -4.21 -4.78 24.15
CA GLY A 133 -3.26 -4.45 23.09
C GLY A 133 -2.10 -3.60 23.59
N THR A 134 -2.40 -2.45 24.23
CA THR A 134 -1.36 -1.60 24.85
C THR A 134 -0.52 -2.33 25.91
N ASP A 135 -1.15 -3.08 26.84
CA ASP A 135 -0.41 -3.83 27.86
C ASP A 135 0.47 -4.93 27.27
N TRP A 136 0.01 -5.59 26.21
CA TRP A 136 0.79 -6.58 25.50
C TRP A 136 1.95 -5.92 24.75
N PHE A 137 1.72 -4.80 24.07
CA PHE A 137 2.75 -4.11 23.29
C PHE A 137 3.94 -3.74 24.16
N ALA A 138 3.68 -3.13 25.32
CA ALA A 138 4.72 -2.75 26.28
C ALA A 138 5.54 -3.95 26.80
N LYS A 139 4.96 -5.15 26.84
CA LYS A 139 5.60 -6.36 27.39
C LYS A 139 6.30 -7.21 26.33
N ASN A 140 5.85 -7.17 25.09
CA ASN A 140 6.23 -8.17 24.07
C ASN A 140 6.86 -7.55 22.82
N TYR A 141 6.55 -6.31 22.48
CA TYR A 141 7.06 -5.72 21.24
C TYR A 141 8.53 -5.25 21.41
N PRO A 142 9.43 -5.55 20.45
CA PRO A 142 10.84 -5.18 20.56
C PRO A 142 11.05 -3.70 20.21
N THR A 143 10.84 -2.81 21.18
CA THR A 143 11.01 -1.36 21.00
C THR A 143 12.48 -0.92 20.85
N ARG A 144 13.43 -1.78 21.23
CA ARG A 144 14.89 -1.52 21.19
C ARG A 144 15.30 -0.29 21.99
N GLY A 145 14.57 0.02 23.05
CA GLY A 145 14.83 1.19 23.90
C GLY A 145 14.27 2.51 23.34
N ASN A 146 13.59 2.48 22.18
CA ASN A 146 12.95 3.66 21.61
C ASN A 146 11.57 3.91 22.24
N THR A 147 11.16 5.18 22.24
CA THR A 147 9.82 5.60 22.63
C THR A 147 8.84 5.45 21.47
N PHE A 148 7.62 5.00 21.80
CA PHE A 148 6.48 4.92 20.90
C PHE A 148 5.36 5.83 21.41
N GLU A 149 4.78 6.60 20.50
CA GLU A 149 3.51 7.29 20.77
C GLU A 149 2.36 6.28 20.62
N ILE A 150 1.51 6.18 21.65
CA ILE A 150 0.46 5.17 21.73
C ILE A 150 -0.90 5.85 21.56
N TYR A 151 -1.67 5.41 20.56
CA TYR A 151 -3.05 5.81 20.34
C TYR A 151 -3.99 4.63 20.56
N ASN A 152 -4.98 4.80 21.43
CA ASN A 152 -6.07 3.84 21.61
C ASN A 152 -7.32 4.45 20.95
N ILE A 153 -7.82 3.82 19.90
CA ILE A 153 -8.96 4.30 19.12
C ILE A 153 -10.10 3.32 19.29
N GLU A 154 -11.14 3.79 19.94
CA GLU A 154 -12.31 2.97 20.21
C GLU A 154 -13.23 2.92 18.99
N THR A 155 -13.58 1.72 18.54
CA THR A 155 -14.47 1.51 17.38
C THR A 155 -15.95 1.63 17.74
N VAL A 156 -16.30 2.42 18.76
CA VAL A 156 -17.71 2.61 19.14
C VAL A 156 -18.43 3.19 17.93
N ALA A 157 -19.48 2.51 17.47
CA ALA A 157 -20.18 2.77 16.21
C ALA A 157 -20.81 4.18 16.08
N VAL A 158 -20.58 5.06 17.06
CA VAL A 158 -21.12 6.41 17.18
C VAL A 158 -20.01 7.49 17.24
N GLU A 159 -18.74 7.14 17.48
CA GLU A 159 -17.68 8.14 17.77
C GLU A 159 -16.54 8.22 16.75
N MET A 160 -16.43 7.29 15.80
CA MET A 160 -15.61 7.53 14.61
C MET A 160 -16.39 8.34 13.59
N GLU A 161 -16.56 9.65 13.85
CA GLU A 161 -17.04 10.61 12.83
C GLU A 161 -16.12 10.63 11.60
N ILE A 162 -14.87 10.20 11.77
CA ILE A 162 -13.84 10.08 10.74
C ILE A 162 -13.47 8.59 10.63
N GLY A 163 -13.52 8.03 9.41
CA GLY A 163 -13.12 6.64 9.15
C GLY A 163 -11.65 6.39 9.52
N MET A 164 -11.29 5.14 9.86
CA MET A 164 -9.94 4.83 10.36
C MET A 164 -8.88 5.21 9.33
N SER A 165 -9.18 4.98 8.06
CA SER A 165 -8.36 5.41 6.93
C SER A 165 -8.05 6.91 6.93
N ASP A 166 -9.08 7.73 7.13
CA ASP A 166 -8.91 9.19 7.18
C ASP A 166 -8.15 9.61 8.44
N TRP A 167 -8.36 8.93 9.57
CA TRP A 167 -7.61 9.18 10.79
C TRP A 167 -6.12 8.90 10.57
N VAL A 168 -5.74 7.75 10.00
CA VAL A 168 -4.33 7.41 9.76
C VAL A 168 -3.71 8.43 8.81
N ARG A 169 -4.38 8.77 7.71
CA ARG A 169 -3.87 9.78 6.75
C ARG A 169 -3.62 11.16 7.37
N LYS A 170 -4.41 11.55 8.35
CA LYS A 170 -4.28 12.85 9.03
C LYS A 170 -3.23 12.84 10.14
N ASN A 171 -3.04 11.71 10.81
CA ASN A 171 -2.24 11.63 12.04
C ASN A 171 -0.88 10.95 11.84
N VAL A 172 -0.65 10.26 10.74
CA VAL A 172 0.57 9.48 10.47
C VAL A 172 1.19 9.95 9.16
N LYS A 173 2.52 10.03 9.13
CA LYS A 173 3.30 10.39 7.94
C LYS A 173 4.08 9.21 7.39
N GLU A 174 4.43 9.30 6.12
CA GLU A 174 5.14 8.25 5.39
C GLU A 174 6.53 7.91 5.96
N GLU A 175 7.20 8.87 6.59
CA GLU A 175 8.53 8.71 7.18
C GLU A 175 8.53 8.06 8.57
N GLU A 176 7.37 7.77 9.14
CA GLU A 176 7.20 7.26 10.50
C GLU A 176 7.10 5.73 10.52
N PHE A 177 7.49 5.12 11.64
CA PHE A 177 7.36 3.67 11.81
C PHE A 177 6.06 3.35 12.55
N VAL A 178 5.17 2.60 11.91
CA VAL A 178 3.79 2.44 12.38
C VAL A 178 3.49 0.97 12.63
N VAL A 179 3.20 0.68 13.90
CA VAL A 179 2.69 -0.61 14.34
C VAL A 179 1.22 -0.45 14.66
N MET A 180 0.38 -1.31 14.12
CA MET A 180 -1.06 -1.23 14.33
C MET A 180 -1.61 -2.57 14.79
N LYS A 181 -2.57 -2.55 15.72
CA LYS A 181 -3.39 -3.71 16.10
C LYS A 181 -4.84 -3.34 15.83
N ALA A 182 -5.54 -4.11 14.99
CA ALA A 182 -6.87 -3.74 14.53
C ALA A 182 -7.72 -4.95 14.14
N GLU A 183 -9.05 -4.80 14.25
CA GLU A 183 -10.02 -5.77 13.78
C GLU A 183 -10.08 -5.84 12.25
N ALA A 184 -10.41 -7.02 11.73
CA ALA A 184 -10.32 -7.32 10.31
C ALA A 184 -11.31 -6.53 9.43
N GLU A 185 -12.37 -5.99 10.01
CA GLU A 185 -13.35 -5.09 9.39
C GLU A 185 -12.73 -3.71 9.14
N VAL A 186 -12.03 -3.17 10.14
CA VAL A 186 -11.31 -1.88 10.04
C VAL A 186 -10.21 -1.98 8.98
N VAL A 187 -9.43 -3.05 9.02
CA VAL A 187 -8.33 -3.25 8.08
C VAL A 187 -8.84 -3.45 6.64
N GLU A 188 -9.99 -4.10 6.45
CA GLU A 188 -10.57 -4.25 5.11
C GLU A 188 -10.96 -2.89 4.51
N GLU A 189 -11.50 -1.98 5.32
CA GLU A 189 -11.79 -0.60 4.90
C GLU A 189 -10.50 0.13 4.50
N MET A 190 -9.44 0.03 5.32
CA MET A 190 -8.14 0.63 5.03
C MET A 190 -7.46 0.11 3.78
N VAL A 191 -7.66 -1.16 3.45
CA VAL A 191 -7.21 -1.76 2.19
C VAL A 191 -8.03 -1.20 1.01
N LYS A 192 -9.34 -0.98 1.17
CA LYS A 192 -10.21 -0.44 0.10
C LYS A 192 -9.90 1.01 -0.23
N THR A 193 -9.51 1.80 0.78
CA THR A 193 -9.18 3.22 0.64
C THR A 193 -7.69 3.50 0.46
N ASP A 194 -6.87 2.46 0.30
CA ASP A 194 -5.42 2.54 0.09
C ASP A 194 -4.66 3.31 1.20
N SER A 195 -5.16 3.23 2.44
CA SER A 195 -4.52 3.84 3.61
C SER A 195 -3.62 2.85 4.37
N ILE A 196 -3.81 1.55 4.14
CA ILE A 196 -3.05 0.48 4.80
C ILE A 196 -1.55 0.53 4.52
N GLY A 197 -1.16 1.19 3.42
CA GLY A 197 0.23 1.47 3.14
C GLY A 197 0.92 2.23 4.28
N LEU A 198 0.22 3.07 5.03
CA LEU A 198 0.83 3.81 6.15
C LEU A 198 1.15 2.94 7.38
N VAL A 199 0.85 1.63 7.34
CA VAL A 199 1.15 0.68 8.41
C VAL A 199 2.30 -0.23 7.98
N ASP A 200 3.34 -0.32 8.81
CA ASP A 200 4.51 -1.14 8.51
C ASP A 200 4.35 -2.56 9.05
N GLU A 201 3.83 -2.67 10.26
CA GLU A 201 3.60 -3.93 10.96
C GLU A 201 2.21 -3.97 11.59
N LEU A 202 1.45 -5.02 11.31
CA LEU A 202 0.03 -5.13 11.63
C LEU A 202 -0.25 -6.42 12.42
N PHE A 203 -0.88 -6.27 13.57
CA PHE A 203 -1.49 -7.35 14.35
C PHE A 203 -2.99 -7.43 14.01
N LEU A 204 -3.33 -8.31 13.07
CA LEU A 204 -4.68 -8.48 12.56
C LEU A 204 -5.50 -9.36 13.50
N GLU A 205 -6.49 -8.75 14.16
CA GLU A 205 -7.47 -9.46 14.98
C GLU A 205 -8.64 -9.93 14.11
N CYS A 206 -8.73 -11.25 13.93
CA CYS A 206 -9.85 -11.87 13.23
C CYS A 206 -10.73 -12.64 14.21
N LYS A 207 -11.99 -12.23 14.36
CA LYS A 207 -12.99 -12.91 15.19
C LYS A 207 -13.95 -13.71 14.28
N PRO A 208 -13.67 -14.99 13.99
CA PRO A 208 -14.54 -15.79 13.13
C PRO A 208 -15.93 -16.02 13.75
N LYS A 209 -16.95 -16.28 12.91
CA LYS A 209 -18.30 -16.66 13.36
C LYS A 209 -18.25 -17.78 14.42
N ARG A 210 -18.92 -17.55 15.55
CA ARG A 210 -19.34 -18.63 16.46
C ARG A 210 -20.80 -18.97 16.12
N ASN A 211 -21.23 -20.22 16.36
CA ASN A 211 -22.62 -20.62 16.10
C ASN A 211 -23.60 -19.64 16.76
N GLY A 212 -24.51 -19.07 15.95
CA GLY A 212 -25.51 -18.09 16.38
C GLY A 212 -25.19 -16.62 16.06
N ASP A 213 -23.98 -16.31 15.58
CA ASP A 213 -23.58 -14.93 15.23
C ASP A 213 -23.71 -14.69 13.71
N THR A 214 -24.73 -13.93 13.32
CA THR A 214 -25.03 -13.65 11.90
C THR A 214 -24.05 -12.65 11.26
N SER A 215 -23.35 -11.84 12.07
CA SER A 215 -22.58 -10.67 11.63
C SER A 215 -21.07 -10.87 11.42
N ARG A 216 -20.47 -11.98 11.89
CA ARG A 216 -19.00 -12.14 11.87
C ARG A 216 -18.45 -12.68 10.55
N ARG A 217 -17.18 -12.44 10.24
CA ARG A 217 -16.52 -12.94 9.03
C ARG A 217 -16.28 -14.47 9.05
N ALA A 218 -16.30 -15.13 7.90
CA ALA A 218 -15.85 -16.52 7.79
C ALA A 218 -14.31 -16.58 7.82
N TYR A 219 -13.71 -17.58 8.46
CA TYR A 219 -12.27 -17.55 8.71
C TYR A 219 -11.41 -17.50 7.43
N TRP A 220 -11.85 -18.14 6.35
CA TRP A 220 -11.15 -18.11 5.06
C TRP A 220 -11.11 -16.71 4.45
N GLU A 221 -12.10 -15.85 4.71
CA GLU A 221 -12.09 -14.45 4.27
C GLU A 221 -11.00 -13.66 5.02
N CYS A 222 -10.73 -13.99 6.28
CA CYS A 222 -9.60 -13.41 7.01
C CYS A 222 -8.26 -13.88 6.46
N LEU A 223 -8.15 -15.16 6.06
CA LEU A 223 -6.92 -15.66 5.42
C LEU A 223 -6.68 -14.99 4.07
N ALA A 224 -7.74 -14.73 3.30
CA ALA A 224 -7.66 -13.97 2.06
C ALA A 224 -7.18 -12.52 2.31
N LEU A 225 -7.75 -11.83 3.31
CA LEU A 225 -7.29 -10.50 3.71
C LEU A 225 -5.82 -10.52 4.16
N TYR A 226 -5.44 -11.51 4.97
CA TYR A 226 -4.06 -11.70 5.45
C TYR A 226 -3.06 -11.84 4.29
N GLY A 227 -3.39 -12.66 3.28
CA GLY A 227 -2.60 -12.81 2.06
C GLY A 227 -2.47 -11.48 1.31
N LYS A 228 -3.60 -10.79 1.09
CA LYS A 228 -3.63 -9.49 0.41
C LYS A 228 -2.73 -8.45 1.09
N LEU A 229 -2.76 -8.37 2.42
CA LEU A 229 -1.92 -7.43 3.15
C LEU A 229 -0.42 -7.71 3.01
N ARG A 230 -0.03 -8.98 2.95
CA ARG A 230 1.38 -9.37 2.66
C ARG A 230 1.78 -8.99 1.24
N ASP A 231 0.86 -9.07 0.28
CA ASP A 231 1.10 -8.65 -1.11
C ASP A 231 1.25 -7.12 -1.23
N GLU A 232 0.51 -6.34 -0.42
CA GLU A 232 0.71 -4.88 -0.24
C GLU A 232 2.02 -4.54 0.48
N GLY A 233 2.75 -5.56 0.95
CA GLY A 233 4.03 -5.40 1.62
C GLY A 233 3.93 -4.99 3.09
N VAL A 234 2.82 -5.30 3.76
CA VAL A 234 2.66 -5.09 5.21
C VAL A 234 3.13 -6.34 5.96
N ALA A 235 3.89 -6.16 7.06
CA ALA A 235 4.25 -7.27 7.93
C ALA A 235 3.06 -7.63 8.82
N VAL A 236 2.33 -8.70 8.48
CA VAL A 236 1.09 -9.06 9.18
C VAL A 236 1.25 -10.27 10.07
N HIS A 237 0.73 -10.17 11.28
CA HIS A 237 0.66 -11.19 12.31
C HIS A 237 -0.79 -11.47 12.68
N GLN A 238 -1.14 -12.73 12.95
CA GLN A 238 -2.46 -13.04 13.48
C GLN A 238 -2.52 -12.73 14.99
N TRP A 239 -3.54 -11.99 15.40
CA TRP A 239 -3.81 -11.68 16.80
C TRP A 239 -4.90 -12.59 17.38
N TRP A 240 -4.61 -13.22 18.53
CA TRP A 240 -5.50 -14.22 19.14
C TRP A 240 -5.92 -13.94 20.59
N GLY A 241 -5.52 -12.81 21.17
CA GLY A 241 -5.86 -12.41 22.54
C GLY A 241 -4.95 -12.97 23.61
#